data_AF-A0A3S1BRF0-F1
#
_entry.id   AF-A0A3S1BRF0-F1
#
_cell.length_a   1.000
_cell.length_b   1.000
_cell.length_c   1.000
_cell.angle_alpha   90.00
_cell.angle_beta   90.00
_cell.angle_gamma   90.00
#
_symmetry.space_group_name_H-M   'P 1'
#
loop_
_entity.id
_entity.type
_entity.pdbx_description
1 polymer ?
#
loop_
_entity_poly.entity_id
_entity_poly.type
_entity_poly.pdbx_seq_one_letter_code
_entity_poly.pdbx_strand_id
1 'polypeptide(L)'
;MQHLYQIRHISVSEKRLKQELSAADMKKAMDQLTEQFMEARELIEDARESMETVYFSDDMAEAQEAVTTTLDQYQKLLSQLSESQRQEVLRTIGLRMEELKAQEQALKDAVLDSH
;
A
#
# COMPACT_ATOMS: atom_id res chain seq x y z
N MET A 1 23.44 -45.46 -36.69
CA MET A 1 24.17 -44.62 -35.71
C MET A 1 23.89 -43.16 -36.03
N GLN A 2 23.10 -42.48 -35.19
CA GLN A 2 23.21 -41.06 -34.88
C GLN A 2 22.33 -40.80 -33.65
N HIS A 3 23.00 -40.58 -32.52
CA HIS A 3 22.44 -40.02 -31.31
C HIS A 3 22.15 -38.54 -31.54
N LEU A 4 20.95 -38.05 -31.22
CA LEU A 4 20.78 -36.67 -30.78
C LEU A 4 19.70 -36.58 -29.69
N TYR A 5 20.17 -36.16 -28.52
CA TYR A 5 19.42 -35.71 -27.35
C TYR A 5 18.50 -34.53 -27.70
N GLN A 6 17.24 -34.57 -27.27
CA GLN A 6 16.41 -33.37 -27.06
C GLN A 6 15.54 -33.54 -25.80
N ILE A 7 16.13 -33.09 -24.69
CA ILE A 7 15.55 -32.17 -23.69
C ILE A 7 14.14 -32.53 -23.16
N ARG A 8 14.10 -33.00 -21.90
CA ARG A 8 12.92 -32.89 -21.03
C ARG A 8 12.56 -31.40 -20.92
N HIS A 9 11.43 -30.99 -21.49
CA HIS A 9 10.77 -29.76 -21.07
C HIS A 9 10.30 -29.95 -19.63
N ILE A 10 11.12 -29.49 -18.69
CA ILE A 10 10.69 -29.23 -17.32
C ILE A 10 9.73 -28.05 -17.42
N SER A 11 8.42 -28.33 -17.38
CA SER A 11 7.43 -27.32 -17.05
C SER A 11 7.68 -26.91 -15.60
N VAL A 12 8.52 -25.90 -15.39
CA VAL A 12 8.66 -25.23 -14.11
C VAL A 12 7.33 -24.53 -13.86
N SER A 13 6.41 -25.23 -13.19
CA SER A 13 5.15 -24.66 -12.73
C SER A 13 5.44 -23.35 -12.00
N GLU A 14 4.77 -22.30 -12.45
CA GLU A 14 4.80 -20.93 -11.96
C GLU A 14 4.23 -20.77 -10.54
N LYS A 15 4.63 -21.62 -9.59
CA LYS A 15 4.47 -21.34 -8.17
C LYS A 15 5.76 -20.68 -7.69
N ARG A 16 5.86 -19.36 -7.90
CA ARG A 16 6.69 -18.55 -6.99
C ARG A 16 6.22 -18.89 -5.58
N LEU A 17 7.04 -19.61 -4.82
CA LEU A 17 6.85 -19.80 -3.40
C LEU A 17 6.86 -18.39 -2.80
N LYS A 18 5.67 -17.85 -2.49
CA LYS A 18 5.55 -16.62 -1.70
C LYS A 18 6.30 -16.89 -0.40
N GLN A 19 7.36 -16.13 -0.16
CA GLN A 19 8.19 -16.30 1.03
C GLN A 19 7.35 -15.90 2.23
N GLU A 20 7.07 -16.85 3.13
CA GLU A 20 6.44 -16.53 4.40
C GLU A 20 7.38 -15.61 5.19
N LEU A 21 6.92 -14.38 5.45
CA LEU A 21 7.65 -13.49 6.35
C LEU A 21 7.66 -14.09 7.75
N SER A 22 8.71 -13.82 8.54
CA SER A 22 8.66 -14.16 9.96
C SER A 22 7.56 -13.36 10.64
N ALA A 23 6.99 -13.89 11.74
CA ALA A 23 5.98 -13.15 12.51
C ALA A 23 6.50 -11.81 13.02
N ALA A 24 7.80 -11.72 13.36
CA ALA A 24 8.44 -10.48 13.80
C ALA A 24 8.54 -9.46 12.67
N ASP A 25 8.95 -9.88 11.47
CA ASP A 25 9.05 -8.98 10.32
C ASP A 25 7.67 -8.50 9.85
N MET A 26 6.67 -9.39 9.87
CA MET A 26 5.29 -9.05 9.55
C MET A 26 4.73 -8.05 10.55
N LYS A 27 4.96 -8.25 11.85
CA LYS A 27 4.55 -7.28 12.88
C LYS A 27 5.21 -5.92 12.66
N LYS A 28 6.52 -5.91 12.44
CA LYS A 28 7.27 -4.67 12.18
C LYS A 28 6.73 -3.93 10.96
N ALA A 29 6.43 -4.64 9.88
CA ALA A 29 5.84 -4.03 8.69
C ALA A 29 4.44 -3.44 8.95
N MET A 30 3.61 -4.11 9.76
CA MET A 30 2.30 -3.57 10.17
C MET A 30 2.43 -2.35 11.09
N ASP A 31 3.40 -2.34 12.00
CA ASP A 31 3.67 -1.20 12.88
C ASP A 31 4.09 0.02 12.03
N GLN A 32 5.02 -0.16 11.09
CA GLN A 32 5.46 0.89 10.16
C GLN A 32 4.30 1.44 9.30
N LEU A 33 3.44 0.56 8.78
CA LEU A 33 2.25 0.98 8.03
C LEU A 33 1.25 1.73 8.91
N THR A 34 1.20 1.44 10.21
CA THR A 34 0.35 2.16 11.14
C THR A 34 0.88 3.56 11.40
N GLU A 35 2.20 3.72 11.54
CA GLU A 35 2.86 5.04 11.65
C GLU A 35 2.60 5.89 10.39
N GLN A 36 2.85 5.32 9.21
CA GLN A 36 2.60 6.00 7.92
C GLN A 36 1.13 6.37 7.72
N PHE A 37 0.21 5.51 8.16
CA PHE A 37 -1.22 5.85 8.16
C PHE A 37 -1.53 7.06 9.03
N MET A 38 -0.92 7.19 10.21
CA MET A 38 -1.14 8.34 11.08
C MET A 38 -0.59 9.63 10.45
N GLU A 39 0.62 9.57 9.91
CA GLU A 39 1.27 10.67 9.20
C GLU A 39 0.46 11.11 7.97
N ALA A 40 0.04 10.17 7.12
CA ALA A 40 -0.77 10.49 5.94
C ALA A 40 -2.13 11.12 6.31
N ARG A 41 -2.70 10.76 7.46
CA ARG A 41 -3.93 11.40 7.94
C ARG A 41 -3.70 12.81 8.45
N GLU A 42 -2.60 13.06 9.15
CA GLU A 42 -2.22 14.41 9.61
C GLU A 42 -2.06 15.34 8.40
N LEU A 43 -1.31 14.91 7.37
CA LEU A 43 -1.12 15.67 6.14
C LEU A 43 -2.42 15.94 5.38
N ILE A 44 -3.37 14.98 5.37
CA ILE A 44 -4.70 15.23 4.80
C ILE A 44 -5.44 16.33 5.56
N GLU A 45 -5.35 16.36 6.89
CA GLU A 45 -5.98 17.42 7.67
C GLU A 45 -5.26 18.75 7.48
N ASP A 46 -3.94 18.79 7.39
CA ASP A 46 -3.18 20.00 7.07
C ASP A 46 -3.60 20.59 5.72
N ALA A 47 -3.73 19.75 4.68
CA ALA A 47 -4.25 20.15 3.38
C ALA A 47 -5.71 20.66 3.44
N ARG A 48 -6.54 20.12 4.34
CA ARG A 48 -7.90 20.65 4.56
C ARG A 48 -7.89 21.99 5.25
N GLU A 49 -7.03 22.18 6.25
CA GLU A 49 -6.93 23.43 7.01
C GLU A 49 -6.36 24.57 6.17
N SER A 50 -5.46 24.25 5.24
CA SER A 50 -4.87 25.22 4.33
C SER A 50 -5.70 25.47 3.07
N MET A 51 -6.86 24.84 2.94
CA MET A 51 -7.80 25.09 1.84
C MET A 51 -8.13 26.57 1.72
N GLU A 52 -8.20 27.09 0.50
CA GLU A 52 -8.34 28.52 0.17
C GLU A 52 -7.10 29.40 0.48
N THR A 53 -6.00 28.82 0.94
CA THR A 53 -4.71 29.53 1.10
C THR A 53 -3.74 29.22 -0.03
N VAL A 54 -2.65 29.98 -0.10
CA VAL A 54 -1.56 29.73 -1.05
C VAL A 54 -0.75 28.46 -0.72
N TYR A 55 -0.87 27.92 0.49
CA TYR A 55 -0.17 26.72 0.93
C TYR A 55 -0.86 25.43 0.47
N PHE A 56 -2.16 25.52 0.13
CA PHE A 56 -2.99 24.37 -0.23
C PHE A 56 -2.35 23.45 -1.28
N SER A 57 -1.73 24.00 -2.31
CA SER A 57 -1.15 23.20 -3.39
C SER A 57 0.00 22.31 -2.91
N ASP A 58 0.82 22.80 -1.98
CA ASP A 58 1.97 22.07 -1.48
C ASP A 58 1.50 21.02 -0.46
N ASP A 59 0.62 21.40 0.47
CA ASP A 59 0.06 20.48 1.48
C ASP A 59 -0.75 19.35 0.82
N MET A 60 -1.52 19.66 -0.24
CA MET A 60 -2.24 18.65 -1.01
C MET A 60 -1.28 17.66 -1.70
N ALA A 61 -0.16 18.14 -2.23
CA ALA A 61 0.83 17.28 -2.88
C ALA A 61 1.50 16.36 -1.85
N GLU A 62 1.85 16.88 -0.68
CA GLU A 62 2.44 16.12 0.42
C GLU A 62 1.48 15.05 0.94
N ALA A 63 0.21 15.41 1.14
CA ALA A 63 -0.84 14.46 1.53
C ALA A 63 -1.00 13.33 0.49
N GLN A 64 -1.05 13.66 -0.81
CA GLN A 64 -1.16 12.67 -1.89
C GLN A 64 0.06 11.74 -1.94
N GLU A 65 1.27 12.28 -1.75
CA GLU A 65 2.50 11.48 -1.73
C GLU A 65 2.51 10.52 -0.54
N ALA A 66 2.14 10.98 0.65
CA ALA A 66 2.08 10.14 1.85
C ALA A 66 1.03 9.02 1.72
N VAL A 67 -0.15 9.33 1.20
CA VAL A 67 -1.21 8.33 0.93
C VAL A 67 -0.72 7.29 -0.07
N THR A 68 -0.18 7.73 -1.20
CA THR A 68 0.33 6.85 -2.26
C THR A 68 1.42 5.93 -1.72
N THR A 69 2.39 6.50 -1.01
CA THR A 69 3.51 5.77 -0.41
C THR A 69 3.04 4.72 0.58
N THR A 70 2.07 5.05 1.44
CA THR A 70 1.49 4.12 2.42
C THR A 70 0.78 2.96 1.73
N LEU A 71 -0.06 3.25 0.72
CA LEU A 71 -0.81 2.24 -0.02
C LEU A 71 0.09 1.33 -0.86
N ASP A 72 1.17 1.87 -1.43
CA ASP A 72 2.15 1.08 -2.18
C ASP A 72 2.95 0.15 -1.27
N GLN A 73 3.36 0.61 -0.10
CA GLN A 73 4.02 -0.22 0.89
C GLN A 73 3.09 -1.34 1.40
N TYR A 74 1.81 -1.02 1.59
CA TYR A 74 0.79 -2.00 1.95
C TYR A 74 0.64 -3.07 0.86
N GLN A 75 0.48 -2.67 -0.41
CA GLN A 75 0.37 -3.61 -1.53
C GLN A 75 1.64 -4.47 -1.69
N LYS A 76 2.81 -3.86 -1.50
CA LYS A 76 4.10 -4.56 -1.53
C LYS A 76 4.16 -5.62 -0.43
N LEU A 77 3.80 -5.28 0.81
CA LEU A 77 3.72 -6.24 1.91
C LEU A 77 2.79 -7.40 1.53
N LEU A 78 1.55 -7.12 1.11
CA LEU A 78 0.60 -8.15 0.72
C LEU A 78 1.14 -9.10 -0.37
N SER A 79 1.88 -8.57 -1.35
CA SER A 79 2.45 -9.35 -2.46
C SER A 79 3.44 -10.43 -2.01
N GLN A 80 4.07 -10.24 -0.84
CA GLN A 80 5.09 -11.13 -0.29
C GLN A 80 4.49 -12.23 0.59
N LEU A 81 3.29 -12.00 1.15
CA LEU A 81 2.69 -12.87 2.18
C LEU A 81 1.97 -14.10 1.60
N SER A 82 2.01 -15.20 2.36
CA SER A 82 1.10 -16.34 2.14
C SER A 82 -0.36 -15.93 2.33
N GLU A 83 -1.30 -16.79 1.92
CA GLU A 83 -2.73 -16.49 2.05
C GLU A 83 -3.14 -16.28 3.52
N SER A 84 -2.66 -17.13 4.43
CA SER A 84 -2.94 -17.00 5.87
C SER A 84 -2.43 -15.68 6.43
N GLN A 85 -1.19 -15.31 6.11
CA GLN A 85 -0.59 -14.07 6.57
C GLN A 85 -1.28 -12.84 5.96
N ARG A 86 -1.66 -12.91 4.69
CA ARG A 86 -2.44 -11.87 4.03
C ARG A 86 -3.78 -11.63 4.74
N GLN A 87 -4.49 -12.69 5.12
CA GLN A 87 -5.75 -12.56 5.88
C GLN A 87 -5.52 -11.90 7.25
N GLU A 88 -4.43 -12.24 7.94
CA GLU A 88 -4.07 -11.61 9.20
C GLU A 88 -3.79 -10.11 9.07
N VAL A 89 -3.02 -9.73 8.04
CA VAL A 89 -2.73 -8.32 7.74
C VAL A 89 -3.99 -7.56 7.34
N LEU A 90 -4.83 -8.13 6.48
CA LEU A 90 -6.12 -7.54 6.08
C LEU A 90 -7.02 -7.28 7.30
N ARG A 91 -7.13 -8.24 8.22
CA ARG A 91 -7.92 -8.09 9.45
C ARG A 91 -7.37 -7.01 10.38
N THR A 92 -6.06 -6.81 10.40
CA THR A 92 -5.39 -5.94 11.38
C THR A 92 -5.33 -4.48 10.92
N ILE A 93 -4.99 -4.26 9.65
CA ILE A 93 -4.74 -2.91 9.12
C ILE A 93 -5.49 -2.61 7.81
N GLY A 94 -6.20 -3.57 7.22
CA GLY A 94 -6.88 -3.36 5.93
C GLY A 94 -7.95 -2.26 5.96
N LEU A 95 -8.74 -2.19 7.04
CA LEU A 95 -9.74 -1.12 7.18
C LEU A 95 -9.10 0.27 7.20
N ARG A 96 -7.94 0.44 7.86
CA ARG A 96 -7.22 1.72 7.89
C ARG A 96 -6.81 2.18 6.48
N MET A 97 -6.41 1.24 5.61
CA MET A 97 -6.04 1.57 4.23
C MET A 97 -7.25 2.02 3.40
N GLU A 98 -8.43 1.42 3.63
CA GLU A 98 -9.66 1.86 2.98
C GLU A 98 -10.15 3.21 3.51
N GLU A 99 -10.03 3.45 4.83
CA GLU A 99 -10.29 4.75 5.45
C GLU A 99 -9.38 5.85 4.89
N LEU A 100 -8.11 5.54 4.64
CA LEU A 100 -7.16 6.49 4.09
C LEU A 100 -7.53 6.89 2.65
N LYS A 101 -7.87 5.92 1.79
CA LYS A 101 -8.39 6.18 0.44
C LYS A 101 -9.66 7.03 0.46
N ALA A 102 -10.58 6.74 1.37
CA ALA A 102 -11.82 7.48 1.50
C ALA A 102 -11.58 8.95 1.91
N GLN A 103 -10.65 9.18 2.84
CA GLN A 103 -10.27 10.53 3.28
C GLN A 103 -9.59 11.33 2.15
N GLU A 104 -8.68 10.70 1.40
CA GLU A 104 -8.03 11.32 0.24
C GLU A 104 -9.05 11.67 -0.86
N GLN A 105 -9.99 10.75 -1.15
CA GLN A 105 -11.04 10.99 -2.13
C GLN A 105 -11.95 12.14 -1.70
N ALA A 106 -12.38 12.17 -0.44
CA ALA A 106 -13.21 13.26 0.08
C ALA A 106 -12.51 14.63 -0.01
N LEU A 107 -11.19 14.67 0.20
CA LEU A 107 -10.41 15.89 0.00
C LEU A 107 -10.38 16.31 -1.49
N LYS A 108 -10.14 15.36 -2.40
CA LYS A 108 -10.18 15.62 -3.85
C LYS A 108 -11.55 16.14 -4.31
N ASP A 109 -12.63 15.56 -3.80
CA ASP A 109 -13.99 15.96 -4.14
C ASP A 109 -14.29 17.40 -3.65
N ALA A 110 -13.84 17.76 -2.44
CA ALA A 110 -14.00 19.12 -1.90
C ALA A 110 -13.29 20.19 -2.76
N VAL A 111 -12.17 19.84 -3.41
CA VAL A 111 -11.47 20.74 -4.34
C VAL A 111 -12.24 20.92 -5.64
N LEU A 112 -12.92 19.88 -6.13
CA LEU A 112 -13.70 19.95 -7.36
C LEU A 112 -14.97 20.79 -7.18
N ASP A 113 -15.60 20.71 -6.01
CA ASP A 113 -16.83 21.46 -5.70
C ASP A 113 -16.58 22.96 -5.42
N SER A 114 -15.33 23.37 -5.17
CA SER A 114 -14.95 24.77 -4.89
C SER A 114 -14.61 25.59 -6.14
N HIS A 115 -14.74 25.01 -7.35
CA HIS A 115 -14.48 25.66 -8.65
C HIS A 115 -15.69 25.62 -9.59
#